data_AF-B3P454-F1
#
_entry.id   AF-B3P454-F1
#
_cell.length_a   1.000
_cell.length_b   1.000
_cell.length_c   1.000
_cell.angle_alpha   90.00
_cell.angle_beta   90.00
_cell.angle_gamma   90.00
#
_symmetry.space_group_name_H-M   'P 1'
#
loop_
_entity.id
_entity.type
_entity.pdbx_description
1 polymer ?
#
loop_
_entity_poly.entity_id
_entity_poly.type
_entity_poly.pdbx_seq_one_letter_code
_entity_poly.pdbx_strand_id
1 'polypeptide(L)'
;MMFDPRLILALAVWIAYPNHCLGQYHINPPKTIFPDLELPSDHKHTATVFEWKNLQYGFPSEQEREQLIRDGRYNPDSPIPIDIDVYYPPNGSPPRHFVTSPRFGQGVPFSLAYVTNVQRENGSEIQAYPSYQWHSSHGANCDGLTSVYRIHIDACGQMWVLDSGEIEFVQHCAPQVVVFDLATNQLIHRYRLPETSYKAKVSRFVNIFADIRDPPPSGQCKDVFAYLADPTSKAIVVYDVVGQSSWRIENKFTYPDARFGTHSVAGESFELLDGPLALAVTPLGLGLRRHLIFHALSNELELAIPLDILNNATNWQKGFSSSLSDFVTLGRRGVQCATHAISRQGFWFCGFLEPIGIFGWDIRRPYDRGNVQPLALNPVTLQFVSGIKIVRRPADGQEELWLLSDRLQKIFAGTIDYGEINYRVMRCDVEDLLQGRVCF
;
A
#
# COMPACT_ATOMS: atom_id res chain seq x y z
N MET A 1 -28.56 63.53 -12.35
CA MET A 1 -27.77 63.21 -13.56
C MET A 1 -27.78 61.70 -13.72
N MET A 2 -28.58 61.22 -14.68
CA MET A 2 -28.62 59.84 -15.19
C MET A 2 -27.41 59.55 -16.06
N PHE A 3 -26.96 58.28 -16.09
CA PHE A 3 -26.47 57.48 -17.24
C PHE A 3 -26.23 56.06 -16.67
N ASP A 4 -27.06 55.04 -16.89
CA ASP A 4 -27.48 54.27 -18.10
C ASP A 4 -26.54 53.08 -18.44
N PRO A 5 -26.99 51.82 -18.26
CA PRO A 5 -26.29 50.60 -18.67
C PRO A 5 -26.77 50.09 -20.05
N ARG A 6 -25.85 49.78 -20.98
CA ARG A 6 -26.01 48.84 -22.12
C ARG A 6 -24.76 48.90 -23.04
N LEU A 7 -24.18 47.75 -23.38
CA LEU A 7 -24.30 47.23 -24.76
C LEU A 7 -23.77 45.79 -24.87
N ILE A 8 -24.71 44.91 -25.24
CA ILE A 8 -24.52 43.57 -25.79
C ILE A 8 -24.48 43.76 -27.31
N LEU A 9 -23.56 43.13 -28.06
CA LEU A 9 -23.86 42.19 -29.17
C LEU A 9 -22.61 41.80 -29.99
N ALA A 10 -22.70 40.59 -30.52
CA ALA A 10 -21.75 39.85 -31.34
C ALA A 10 -21.39 40.51 -32.68
N LEU A 11 -20.21 40.15 -33.20
CA LEU A 11 -19.99 40.01 -34.63
C LEU A 11 -18.96 38.90 -34.91
N ALA A 12 -19.47 37.82 -35.49
CA ALA A 12 -18.67 36.82 -36.19
C ALA A 12 -18.07 37.45 -37.45
N VAL A 13 -16.77 37.27 -37.65
CA VAL A 13 -16.16 37.37 -38.98
C VAL A 13 -15.33 36.11 -39.19
N TRP A 14 -15.86 35.26 -40.04
CA TRP A 14 -15.11 34.21 -40.74
C TRP A 14 -14.08 34.89 -41.66
N ILE A 15 -12.81 34.55 -41.49
CA ILE A 15 -11.83 34.58 -42.59
C ILE A 15 -11.17 33.20 -42.64
N ALA A 16 -11.33 32.58 -43.81
CA ALA A 16 -10.76 31.30 -44.16
C ALA A 16 -9.23 31.40 -44.35
N TYR A 17 -8.51 30.48 -43.70
CA TYR A 17 -7.30 29.71 -44.09
C TYR A 17 -6.25 30.33 -45.06
N PRO A 18 -4.93 30.14 -44.78
CA PRO A 18 -4.37 28.79 -44.90
C PRO A 18 -3.37 28.35 -43.82
N ASN A 19 -3.39 27.02 -43.62
CA ASN A 19 -2.35 26.10 -43.13
C ASN A 19 -0.97 26.69 -42.78
N HIS A 20 -0.49 26.32 -41.58
CA HIS A 20 0.89 26.17 -41.06
C HIS A 20 0.91 26.71 -39.60
N CYS A 21 1.19 26.00 -38.52
CA CYS A 21 1.77 24.69 -38.27
C CYS A 21 1.07 24.08 -37.04
N LEU A 22 0.29 23.02 -37.21
CA LEU A 22 0.18 22.03 -36.14
C LEU A 22 1.45 21.19 -36.27
N GLY A 23 2.44 21.45 -35.42
CA GLY A 23 3.50 20.48 -35.21
C GLY A 23 2.82 19.18 -34.79
N GLN A 24 2.70 18.23 -35.72
CA GLN A 24 2.41 16.84 -35.40
C GLN A 24 3.59 16.38 -34.56
N TYR A 25 3.45 16.48 -33.24
CA TYR A 25 4.36 15.79 -32.35
C TYR A 25 4.28 14.31 -32.72
N HIS A 26 5.35 13.79 -33.31
CA HIS A 26 5.53 12.36 -33.43
C HIS A 26 5.57 11.79 -32.01
N ILE A 27 4.45 11.25 -31.55
CA ILE A 27 4.40 10.44 -30.34
C ILE A 27 5.03 9.11 -30.75
N ASN A 28 6.34 8.98 -30.55
CA ASN A 28 6.93 7.66 -30.50
C ASN A 28 6.37 6.99 -29.24
N PRO A 29 5.63 5.87 -29.33
CA PRO A 29 5.33 5.10 -28.14
C PRO A 29 6.67 4.75 -27.48
N PRO A 30 6.77 4.81 -26.13
CA PRO A 30 7.98 4.34 -25.47
C PRO A 30 8.21 2.90 -25.93
N LYS A 31 9.33 2.66 -26.62
CA LYS A 31 9.81 1.31 -26.82
C LYS A 31 9.94 0.71 -25.43
N THR A 32 9.35 -0.46 -25.20
CA THR A 32 9.60 -1.30 -24.04
C THR A 32 11.10 -1.34 -23.81
N ILE A 33 11.57 -0.71 -22.72
CA ILE A 33 13.00 -0.57 -22.45
C ILE A 33 13.57 -1.87 -21.85
N PHE A 34 12.76 -2.92 -21.77
CA PHE A 34 13.23 -4.27 -21.47
C PHE A 34 13.36 -5.05 -22.77
N PRO A 35 14.58 -5.16 -23.36
CA PRO A 35 14.88 -6.30 -24.21
C PRO A 35 14.71 -7.56 -23.37
N ASP A 36 14.24 -8.64 -24.01
CA ASP A 36 13.92 -9.94 -23.44
C ASP A 36 14.78 -10.27 -22.22
N LEU A 37 14.24 -10.04 -21.01
CA LEU A 37 14.77 -10.68 -19.82
C LEU A 37 14.70 -12.17 -20.15
N GLU A 38 15.80 -12.93 -20.00
CA GLU A 38 15.71 -14.38 -20.05
C GLU A 38 14.85 -14.82 -18.87
N LEU A 39 13.53 -14.90 -19.10
CA LEU A 39 12.58 -15.40 -18.14
C LEU A 39 12.91 -16.88 -17.97
N PRO A 40 13.15 -17.37 -16.74
CA PRO A 40 13.27 -18.80 -16.52
C PRO A 40 12.09 -19.52 -17.18
N SER A 41 12.36 -20.58 -17.94
CA SER A 41 11.32 -21.37 -18.63
C SER A 41 10.27 -21.93 -17.65
N ASP A 42 10.69 -22.11 -16.40
CA ASP A 42 9.88 -22.65 -15.33
C ASP A 42 9.41 -21.49 -14.45
N HIS A 43 8.09 -21.29 -14.41
CA HIS A 43 7.47 -20.28 -13.57
C HIS A 43 7.74 -20.66 -12.11
N LYS A 44 8.48 -19.84 -11.35
CA LYS A 44 8.62 -20.11 -9.91
C LYS A 44 7.26 -19.87 -9.23
N HIS A 45 6.74 -20.91 -8.60
CA HIS A 45 5.43 -20.88 -7.97
C HIS A 45 5.55 -20.45 -6.51
N THR A 46 4.86 -19.37 -6.13
CA THR A 46 4.59 -19.03 -4.74
C THR A 46 3.44 -19.88 -4.22
N ALA A 47 3.55 -20.43 -3.01
CA ALA A 47 2.51 -21.30 -2.44
C ALA A 47 1.27 -20.48 -2.11
N THR A 48 0.11 -20.91 -2.60
CA THR A 48 -1.16 -20.24 -2.32
C THR A 48 -1.72 -20.73 -0.99
N VAL A 49 -2.04 -19.80 -0.09
CA VAL A 49 -2.53 -20.08 1.27
C VAL A 49 -4.03 -19.86 1.36
N PHE A 50 -4.52 -18.77 0.77
CA PHE A 50 -5.96 -18.47 0.71
C PHE A 50 -6.33 -17.93 -0.67
N GLU A 51 -7.54 -18.26 -1.11
CA GLU A 51 -8.12 -17.77 -2.35
C GLU A 51 -9.57 -17.34 -2.14
N TRP A 52 -9.97 -16.31 -2.87
CA TRP A 52 -11.35 -15.85 -2.89
C TRP A 52 -11.83 -15.49 -4.30
N LYS A 53 -13.10 -15.81 -4.58
CA LYS A 53 -13.81 -15.17 -5.69
C LYS A 53 -14.27 -13.77 -5.28
N ASN A 54 -14.90 -13.66 -4.12
CA ASN A 54 -15.15 -12.44 -3.36
C ASN A 54 -14.92 -12.71 -1.86
N LEU A 55 -14.64 -11.66 -1.07
CA LEU A 55 -14.38 -11.82 0.36
C LEU A 55 -15.62 -12.33 1.10
N GLN A 56 -15.42 -13.26 2.02
CA GLN A 56 -16.48 -13.94 2.75
C GLN A 56 -16.57 -13.43 4.19
N TYR A 57 -17.47 -12.48 4.46
CA TYR A 57 -17.60 -11.84 5.76
C TYR A 57 -18.43 -12.68 6.74
N GLY A 58 -17.89 -12.92 7.94
CA GLY A 58 -18.63 -13.50 9.06
C GLY A 58 -19.37 -12.41 9.86
N PHE A 59 -20.66 -12.62 10.10
CA PHE A 59 -21.53 -11.67 10.82
C PHE A 59 -22.00 -12.22 12.17
N PRO A 60 -22.32 -11.36 13.15
CA PRO A 60 -22.87 -11.80 14.44
C PRO A 60 -24.17 -12.61 14.32
N SER A 61 -25.00 -12.31 13.31
CA SER A 61 -26.22 -13.05 13.00
C SER A 61 -26.60 -12.87 11.53
N GLU A 62 -27.44 -13.77 11.00
CA GLU A 62 -27.98 -13.63 9.65
C GLU A 62 -28.89 -12.39 9.53
N GLN A 63 -29.64 -12.06 10.59
CA GLN A 63 -30.47 -10.85 10.62
C GLN A 63 -29.63 -9.57 10.46
N GLU A 64 -28.46 -9.50 11.11
CA GLU A 64 -27.53 -8.38 10.96
C GLU A 64 -26.99 -8.31 9.52
N ARG A 65 -26.57 -9.46 8.96
CA ARG A 65 -26.12 -9.55 7.57
C ARG A 65 -27.16 -9.02 6.59
N GLU A 66 -28.40 -9.50 6.68
CA GLU A 66 -29.49 -9.05 5.81
C GLU A 66 -29.80 -7.57 5.98
N GLN A 67 -29.72 -7.04 7.22
CA GLN A 67 -29.93 -5.62 7.47
C GLN A 67 -28.86 -4.76 6.80
N LEU A 68 -27.59 -5.14 6.89
CA LEU A 68 -26.51 -4.41 6.21
C LEU A 68 -26.65 -4.45 4.68
N ILE A 69 -27.14 -5.56 4.12
CA ILE A 69 -27.45 -5.65 2.69
C ILE A 69 -28.57 -4.67 2.32
N ARG A 70 -29.67 -4.66 3.09
CA ARG A 70 -30.77 -3.71 2.86
C ARG A 70 -30.35 -2.25 2.98
N ASP A 71 -29.44 -1.95 3.92
CA ASP A 71 -28.93 -0.59 4.15
C ASP A 71 -27.80 -0.19 3.18
N GLY A 72 -27.36 -1.09 2.29
CA GLY A 72 -26.22 -0.86 1.39
C GLY A 72 -24.85 -0.81 2.09
N ARG A 73 -24.80 -1.14 3.39
CA ARG A 73 -23.57 -1.21 4.19
C ARG A 73 -22.78 -2.50 3.95
N TYR A 74 -23.41 -3.51 3.35
CA TYR A 74 -22.74 -4.69 2.82
C TYR A 74 -23.19 -4.99 1.39
N ASN A 75 -22.23 -5.04 0.47
CA ASN A 75 -22.39 -5.58 -0.87
C ASN A 75 -21.25 -6.58 -1.07
N PRO A 76 -21.50 -7.89 -1.30
CA PRO A 76 -20.44 -8.89 -1.45
C PRO A 76 -19.39 -8.58 -2.53
N ASP A 77 -19.75 -7.77 -3.53
CA ASP A 77 -18.87 -7.47 -4.67
C ASP A 77 -18.04 -6.19 -4.45
N SER A 78 -18.39 -5.35 -3.46
CA SER A 78 -17.66 -4.11 -3.16
C SER A 78 -16.30 -4.29 -2.47
N PRO A 79 -16.09 -5.25 -1.54
CA PRO A 79 -14.83 -5.41 -0.84
C PRO A 79 -13.66 -5.81 -1.75
N ILE A 80 -12.55 -5.09 -1.56
CA ILE A 80 -11.30 -5.31 -2.28
C ILE A 80 -10.21 -5.43 -1.21
N PRO A 81 -9.67 -6.64 -0.97
CA PRO A 81 -8.58 -6.80 -0.04
C PRO A 81 -7.31 -6.18 -0.62
N ILE A 82 -6.58 -5.38 0.16
CA ILE A 82 -5.35 -4.74 -0.33
C ILE A 82 -4.08 -5.07 0.46
N ASP A 83 -4.21 -5.60 1.68
CA ASP A 83 -3.07 -5.92 2.54
C ASP A 83 -3.27 -7.25 3.27
N ILE A 84 -2.14 -7.89 3.57
CA ILE A 84 -2.05 -9.06 4.44
C ILE A 84 -0.96 -8.79 5.46
N ASP A 85 -1.13 -9.20 6.71
CA ASP A 85 -0.01 -9.33 7.65
C ASP A 85 -0.25 -10.54 8.58
N VAL A 86 0.82 -11.14 9.09
CA VAL A 86 0.74 -12.41 9.82
C VAL A 86 1.37 -12.28 11.19
N TYR A 87 0.60 -12.67 12.20
CA TYR A 87 1.07 -12.77 13.56
C TYR A 87 1.24 -14.22 13.96
N TYR A 88 2.43 -14.58 14.42
CA TYR A 88 2.72 -15.85 15.06
C TYR A 88 2.71 -15.68 16.58
N PRO A 89 1.67 -16.18 17.29
CA PRO A 89 1.62 -16.11 18.74
C PRO A 89 2.83 -16.80 19.39
N PRO A 90 3.52 -16.16 20.36
CA PRO A 90 4.66 -16.77 21.05
C PRO A 90 4.32 -18.05 21.84
N ASN A 91 3.04 -18.23 22.19
CA ASN A 91 2.55 -19.42 22.90
C ASN A 91 2.37 -20.65 21.99
N GLY A 92 2.70 -20.55 20.70
CA GLY A 92 2.57 -21.65 19.74
C GLY A 92 1.16 -21.88 19.21
N SER A 93 0.20 -21.00 19.52
CA SER A 93 -1.12 -21.02 18.88
C SER A 93 -1.00 -20.82 17.36
N PRO A 94 -1.99 -21.27 16.56
CA PRO A 94 -1.97 -21.08 15.12
C PRO A 94 -1.76 -19.60 14.72
N PRO A 95 -1.04 -19.34 13.60
CA PRO A 95 -0.84 -18.00 13.10
C PRO A 95 -2.18 -17.34 12.76
N ARG A 96 -2.26 -16.03 13.00
CA ARG A 96 -3.40 -15.20 12.58
C ARG A 96 -3.01 -14.39 11.36
N HIS A 97 -3.85 -14.44 10.34
CA HIS A 97 -3.66 -13.76 9.07
C HIS A 97 -4.65 -12.61 9.00
N PHE A 98 -4.16 -11.38 9.05
CA PHE A 98 -4.97 -10.18 9.03
C PHE A 98 -5.10 -9.65 7.62
N VAL A 99 -6.31 -9.31 7.20
CA VAL A 99 -6.61 -8.77 5.87
C VAL A 99 -7.30 -7.43 6.04
N THR A 100 -6.95 -6.46 5.21
CA THR A 100 -7.64 -5.16 5.14
C THR A 100 -8.42 -5.02 3.85
N SER A 101 -9.63 -4.47 3.95
CA SER A 101 -10.45 -4.05 2.81
C SER A 101 -10.94 -2.63 3.09
N PRO A 102 -10.29 -1.60 2.54
CA PRO A 102 -10.65 -0.22 2.82
C PRO A 102 -12.02 0.09 2.23
N ARG A 103 -12.72 1.07 2.80
CA ARG A 103 -14.03 1.52 2.31
C ARG A 103 -13.87 2.52 1.15
N PHE A 104 -13.32 2.05 0.02
CA PHE A 104 -13.18 2.84 -1.21
C PHE A 104 -14.53 3.39 -1.71
N GLY A 105 -15.59 2.61 -1.49
CA GLY A 105 -16.98 3.01 -1.62
C GLY A 105 -17.84 2.37 -0.53
N GLN A 106 -19.15 2.33 -0.75
CA GLN A 106 -20.09 1.63 0.12
C GLN A 106 -19.99 0.10 0.00
N GLY A 107 -20.58 -0.61 0.96
CA GLY A 107 -20.73 -2.06 0.91
C GLY A 107 -19.63 -2.87 1.61
N VAL A 108 -18.72 -2.22 2.34
CA VAL A 108 -17.69 -2.89 3.14
C VAL A 108 -18.06 -2.83 4.64
N PRO A 109 -18.50 -3.94 5.25
CA PRO A 109 -19.06 -3.93 6.61
C PRO A 109 -17.99 -3.72 7.69
N PHE A 110 -16.80 -4.30 7.52
CA PHE A 110 -15.63 -4.03 8.35
C PHE A 110 -14.35 -4.04 7.52
N SER A 111 -13.43 -3.13 7.85
CA SER A 111 -12.23 -2.85 7.01
C SER A 111 -10.96 -3.54 7.48
N LEU A 112 -10.96 -4.11 8.68
CA LEU A 112 -9.87 -4.90 9.25
C LEU A 112 -10.44 -6.20 9.81
N ALA A 113 -9.88 -7.32 9.36
CA ALA A 113 -10.35 -8.64 9.69
C ALA A 113 -9.18 -9.61 9.86
N TYR A 114 -9.46 -10.81 10.38
CA TYR A 114 -8.56 -11.95 10.28
C TYR A 114 -9.25 -13.13 9.59
N VAL A 115 -8.47 -13.93 8.87
CA VAL A 115 -8.95 -15.13 8.17
C VAL A 115 -9.17 -16.26 9.18
N THR A 116 -10.30 -16.95 9.04
CA THR A 116 -10.67 -18.12 9.86
C THR A 116 -10.51 -19.42 9.08
N ASN A 117 -10.67 -20.55 9.78
CA ASN A 117 -10.67 -21.87 9.14
C ASN A 117 -12.04 -22.28 8.56
N VAL A 118 -13.07 -21.44 8.69
CA VAL A 118 -14.42 -21.73 8.17
C VAL A 118 -14.41 -21.49 6.66
N GLN A 119 -14.71 -22.54 5.89
CA GLN A 119 -14.84 -22.43 4.43
C GLN A 119 -16.27 -22.04 4.04
N ARG A 120 -16.38 -21.07 3.13
CA ARG A 120 -17.63 -20.64 2.49
C ARG A 120 -17.52 -20.88 0.99
N GLU A 121 -18.61 -20.65 0.26
CA GLU A 121 -18.72 -20.93 -1.18
C GLU A 121 -17.59 -20.31 -2.01
N ASN A 122 -17.22 -19.07 -1.69
CA ASN A 122 -16.23 -18.30 -2.46
C ASN A 122 -14.87 -18.14 -1.77
N GLY A 123 -14.59 -18.88 -0.69
CA GLY A 123 -13.30 -18.85 0.02
C GLY A 123 -13.43 -18.90 1.54
N SER A 124 -12.31 -18.72 2.24
CA SER A 124 -12.26 -18.72 3.71
C SER A 124 -13.02 -17.53 4.30
N GLU A 125 -13.80 -17.74 5.36
CA GLU A 125 -14.47 -16.67 6.07
C GLU A 125 -13.45 -15.77 6.80
N ILE A 126 -13.70 -14.46 6.77
CA ILE A 126 -12.99 -13.44 7.56
C ILE A 126 -13.87 -12.89 8.68
N GLN A 127 -13.27 -12.61 9.83
CA GLN A 127 -13.94 -12.10 11.02
C GLN A 127 -13.37 -10.74 11.43
N ALA A 128 -14.25 -9.83 11.86
CA ALA A 128 -13.86 -8.46 12.20
C ALA A 128 -12.82 -8.42 13.33
N TYR A 129 -11.83 -7.54 13.20
CA TYR A 129 -10.85 -7.28 14.25
C TYR A 129 -10.88 -5.81 14.71
N PRO A 130 -10.74 -5.54 16.02
CA PRO A 130 -10.72 -6.51 17.12
C PRO A 130 -12.11 -7.09 17.41
N SER A 131 -13.17 -6.42 16.97
CA SER A 131 -14.54 -6.95 16.97
C SER A 131 -15.42 -6.19 15.97
N TYR A 132 -16.60 -6.72 15.67
CA TYR A 132 -17.59 -6.07 14.79
C TYR A 132 -17.97 -4.65 15.26
N GLN A 133 -18.07 -4.44 16.59
CA GLN A 133 -18.46 -3.16 17.17
C GLN A 133 -17.47 -2.02 16.87
N TRP A 134 -16.20 -2.34 16.61
CA TRP A 134 -15.21 -1.33 16.23
C TRP A 134 -15.47 -0.74 14.85
N HIS A 135 -16.21 -1.44 13.98
CA HIS A 135 -16.49 -1.02 12.59
C HIS A 135 -17.93 -0.57 12.38
N SER A 136 -18.85 -0.93 13.27
CA SER A 136 -20.31 -0.82 13.08
C SER A 136 -20.82 0.61 12.95
N SER A 137 -20.08 1.60 13.46
CA SER A 137 -20.47 3.02 13.39
C SER A 137 -20.36 3.64 12.00
N HIS A 138 -19.62 3.00 11.07
CA HIS A 138 -19.41 3.51 9.71
C HIS A 138 -18.97 4.98 9.67
N GLY A 139 -17.98 5.34 10.49
CA GLY A 139 -17.42 6.70 10.55
C GLY A 139 -18.18 7.66 11.47
N ALA A 140 -19.32 7.27 12.06
CA ALA A 140 -20.02 8.11 13.03
C ALA A 140 -19.31 8.19 14.40
N ASN A 141 -18.52 7.17 14.75
CA ASN A 141 -17.71 7.15 15.96
C ASN A 141 -16.21 7.05 15.62
N CYS A 142 -15.49 8.16 15.80
CA CYS A 142 -14.06 8.25 15.52
C CYS A 142 -13.16 7.56 16.57
N ASP A 143 -13.72 7.04 17.67
CA ASP A 143 -13.03 6.10 18.56
C ASP A 143 -13.11 4.64 18.04
N GLY A 144 -13.92 4.37 17.01
CA GLY A 144 -13.88 3.11 16.25
C GLY A 144 -12.82 3.13 15.14
N LEU A 145 -12.95 2.20 14.20
CA LEU A 145 -12.23 2.14 12.93
C LEU A 145 -13.17 2.55 11.79
N THR A 146 -12.74 3.54 11.00
CA THR A 146 -13.53 4.09 9.90
C THR A 146 -13.24 3.37 8.60
N SER A 147 -11.98 3.30 8.18
CA SER A 147 -11.55 2.66 6.93
C SER A 147 -10.06 2.39 6.99
N VAL A 148 -9.73 1.17 7.40
CA VAL A 148 -8.35 0.70 7.53
C VAL A 148 -7.78 0.42 6.15
N TYR A 149 -6.68 1.10 5.82
CA TYR A 149 -5.95 0.88 4.56
C TYR A 149 -4.97 -0.27 4.69
N ARG A 150 -3.95 -0.10 5.54
CA ARG A 150 -2.87 -1.06 5.74
C ARG A 150 -2.53 -1.18 7.20
N ILE A 151 -1.88 -2.30 7.52
CA ILE A 151 -1.37 -2.60 8.84
C ILE A 151 0.13 -2.89 8.80
N HIS A 152 0.81 -2.75 9.93
CA HIS A 152 2.17 -3.24 10.10
C HIS A 152 2.27 -3.92 11.45
N ILE A 153 2.62 -5.20 11.46
CA ILE A 153 2.88 -5.95 12.69
C ILE A 153 4.38 -5.90 12.98
N ASP A 154 4.73 -5.33 14.13
CA ASP A 154 6.12 -5.16 14.49
C ASP A 154 6.72 -6.38 15.20
N ALA A 155 8.02 -6.31 15.50
CA ALA A 155 8.77 -7.37 16.18
C ALA A 155 8.29 -7.67 17.62
N CYS A 156 7.35 -6.89 18.15
CA CYS A 156 6.87 -6.93 19.52
C CYS A 156 5.44 -7.48 19.59
N GLY A 157 4.87 -7.86 18.44
CA GLY A 157 3.48 -8.29 18.36
C GLY A 157 2.49 -7.15 18.50
N GLN A 158 2.89 -5.91 18.19
CA GLN A 158 1.98 -4.78 18.13
C GLN A 158 1.55 -4.56 16.68
N MET A 159 0.25 -4.45 16.45
CA MET A 159 -0.31 -4.14 15.14
C MET A 159 -0.58 -2.65 15.03
N TRP A 160 0.16 -1.99 14.14
CA TRP A 160 0.00 -0.60 13.78
C TRP A 160 -1.02 -0.50 12.66
N VAL A 161 -2.18 0.08 12.96
CA VAL A 161 -3.33 0.20 12.05
C VAL A 161 -3.41 1.62 11.53
N LEU A 162 -3.39 1.78 10.21
CA LEU A 162 -3.65 3.05 9.55
C LEU A 162 -5.12 3.15 9.15
N ASP A 163 -5.88 3.93 9.91
CA ASP A 163 -7.25 4.28 9.58
C ASP A 163 -7.26 5.64 8.86
N SER A 164 -7.70 5.63 7.61
CA SER A 164 -7.77 6.83 6.76
C SER A 164 -8.80 7.85 7.24
N GLY A 165 -9.79 7.42 8.03
CA GLY A 165 -10.90 8.27 8.44
C GLY A 165 -11.85 8.63 7.29
N GLU A 166 -11.73 7.99 6.13
CA GLU A 166 -12.47 8.30 4.89
C GLU A 166 -13.33 7.11 4.43
N ILE A 167 -14.56 7.39 3.98
CA ILE A 167 -15.43 6.44 3.29
C ILE A 167 -15.89 7.10 2.00
N GLU A 168 -15.74 6.43 0.86
CA GLU A 168 -16.21 6.95 -0.43
C GLU A 168 -15.73 8.39 -0.72
N PHE A 169 -14.44 8.66 -0.48
CA PHE A 169 -13.85 9.99 -0.68
C PHE A 169 -14.38 11.10 0.24
N VAL A 170 -15.18 10.75 1.26
CA VAL A 170 -15.71 11.67 2.27
C VAL A 170 -14.96 11.46 3.59
N GLN A 171 -14.35 12.53 4.11
CA GLN A 171 -13.69 12.50 5.41
C GLN A 171 -14.73 12.51 6.54
N HIS A 172 -14.77 11.44 7.33
CA HIS A 172 -15.63 11.32 8.51
C HIS A 172 -14.86 11.61 9.81
N CYS A 173 -13.61 11.15 9.88
CA CYS A 173 -12.74 11.29 11.04
C CYS A 173 -11.37 11.78 10.60
N ALA A 174 -10.58 12.40 11.48
CA ALA A 174 -9.17 12.64 11.18
C ALA A 174 -8.45 11.30 10.92
N PRO A 175 -7.50 11.23 9.96
CA PRO A 175 -6.65 10.06 9.80
C PRO A 175 -5.94 9.74 11.12
N GLN A 176 -5.80 8.45 11.43
CA GLN A 176 -5.28 8.04 12.72
C GLN A 176 -4.44 6.76 12.64
N VAL A 177 -3.46 6.71 13.54
CA VAL A 177 -2.69 5.51 13.85
C VAL A 177 -3.27 4.90 15.12
N VAL A 178 -3.73 3.65 15.04
CA VAL A 178 -4.28 2.88 16.16
C VAL A 178 -3.39 1.66 16.37
N VAL A 179 -2.96 1.39 17.60
CA VAL A 179 -2.06 0.27 17.88
C VAL A 179 -2.71 -0.71 18.84
N PHE A 180 -2.77 -1.97 18.43
CA PHE A 180 -3.26 -3.06 19.25
C PHE A 180 -2.12 -3.98 19.68
N ASP A 181 -2.06 -4.34 20.95
CA ASP A 181 -1.25 -5.48 21.38
C ASP A 181 -1.95 -6.76 20.95
N LEU A 182 -1.31 -7.55 20.08
CA LEU A 182 -1.91 -8.75 19.53
C LEU A 182 -2.00 -9.90 20.54
N ALA A 183 -1.18 -9.90 21.59
CA ALA A 183 -1.26 -10.92 22.63
C ALA A 183 -2.55 -10.79 23.45
N THR A 184 -2.94 -9.56 23.81
CA THR A 184 -4.14 -9.29 24.63
C THR A 184 -5.34 -8.78 23.83
N ASN A 185 -5.15 -8.46 22.54
CA ASN A 185 -6.10 -7.77 21.68
C ASN A 185 -6.60 -6.42 22.24
N GLN A 186 -5.78 -5.76 23.05
CA GLN A 186 -6.11 -4.47 23.65
C GLN A 186 -5.55 -3.31 22.83
N LEU A 187 -6.30 -2.22 22.78
CA LEU A 187 -5.79 -0.94 22.30
C LEU A 187 -4.71 -0.45 23.27
N ILE A 188 -3.50 -0.22 22.78
CA ILE A 188 -2.38 0.28 23.59
C ILE A 188 -1.94 1.69 23.20
N HIS A 189 -2.25 2.15 21.99
CA HIS A 189 -1.93 3.51 21.55
C HIS A 189 -2.92 4.02 20.51
N ARG A 190 -3.19 5.32 20.52
CA ARG A 190 -3.94 6.02 19.47
C ARG A 190 -3.35 7.40 19.25
N TYR A 191 -3.10 7.73 17.99
CA TYR A 191 -2.69 9.06 17.57
C TYR A 191 -3.55 9.53 16.40
N ARG A 192 -4.29 10.63 16.60
CA ARG A 192 -5.02 11.30 15.53
C ARG A 192 -4.09 12.34 14.91
N LEU A 193 -3.91 12.29 13.60
CA LEU A 193 -3.07 13.25 12.93
C LEU A 193 -3.67 14.66 13.12
N PRO A 194 -2.88 15.65 13.56
CA PRO A 194 -3.32 17.03 13.61
C PRO A 194 -3.53 17.55 12.18
N GLU A 195 -4.35 18.58 12.02
CA GLU A 195 -4.63 19.21 10.71
C GLU A 195 -3.38 19.74 10.00
N THR A 196 -2.28 19.97 10.74
CA THR A 196 -0.98 20.34 10.16
C THR A 196 -0.30 19.21 9.39
N SER A 197 -0.68 17.96 9.66
CA SER A 197 -0.05 16.77 9.10
C SER A 197 -0.78 16.23 7.87
N TYR A 198 -1.98 16.73 7.57
CA TYR A 198 -2.75 16.31 6.40
C TYR A 198 -3.59 17.45 5.81
N LYS A 199 -3.78 17.41 4.49
CA LYS A 199 -4.70 18.30 3.77
C LYS A 199 -6.08 17.66 3.76
N ALA A 200 -7.01 18.17 4.56
CA ALA A 200 -8.40 17.70 4.57
C ALA A 200 -8.99 17.66 3.15
N LYS A 201 -9.80 16.63 2.85
CA LYS A 201 -10.41 16.35 1.53
C LYS A 201 -9.44 15.99 0.39
N VAL A 202 -8.13 16.14 0.59
CA VAL A 202 -7.11 15.79 -0.41
C VAL A 202 -6.32 14.57 0.02
N SER A 203 -5.97 14.48 1.30
CA SER A 203 -5.06 13.45 1.82
C SER A 203 -5.77 12.12 2.00
N ARG A 204 -5.10 11.05 1.58
CA ARG A 204 -5.53 9.67 1.80
C ARG A 204 -4.31 8.88 2.19
N PHE A 205 -4.24 8.52 3.45
CA PHE A 205 -3.12 7.72 3.93
C PHE A 205 -3.36 6.25 3.60
N VAL A 206 -2.47 5.66 2.81
CA VAL A 206 -2.64 4.31 2.26
C VAL A 206 -1.66 3.28 2.79
N ASN A 207 -0.54 3.72 3.38
CA ASN A 207 0.48 2.81 3.89
C ASN A 207 1.13 3.32 5.18
N ILE A 208 1.49 2.40 6.06
CA ILE A 208 2.19 2.65 7.31
C ILE A 208 3.38 1.69 7.43
N PHE A 209 4.51 2.22 7.89
CA PHE A 209 5.65 1.42 8.33
C PHE A 209 6.08 1.91 9.72
N ALA A 210 6.09 1.03 10.71
CA ALA A 210 6.57 1.35 12.06
C ALA A 210 8.01 0.88 12.23
N ASP A 211 8.95 1.82 12.36
CA ASP A 211 10.35 1.54 12.62
C ASP A 211 10.62 1.46 14.11
N ILE A 212 10.67 0.23 14.63
CA ILE A 212 11.06 -0.05 16.00
C ILE A 212 12.59 -0.02 16.08
N ARG A 213 13.13 1.00 16.73
CA ARG A 213 14.58 1.24 16.81
C ARG A 213 15.24 0.53 17.99
N ASP A 214 14.44 0.11 18.96
CA ASP A 214 14.82 -0.72 20.10
C ASP A 214 14.04 -2.05 20.12
N PRO A 215 14.15 -2.91 19.08
CA PRO A 215 13.41 -4.16 19.05
C PRO A 215 13.96 -5.17 20.08
N PRO A 216 13.17 -6.18 20.46
CA PRO A 216 13.65 -7.32 21.23
C PRO A 216 14.76 -8.09 20.46
N PRO A 217 15.65 -8.81 21.17
CA PRO A 217 15.64 -9.06 22.60
C PRO A 217 16.31 -7.96 23.45
N SER A 218 16.97 -6.99 22.83
CA SER A 218 17.77 -5.98 23.54
C SER A 218 16.99 -4.72 23.96
N GLY A 219 15.89 -4.40 23.28
CA GLY A 219 15.07 -3.23 23.55
C GLY A 219 13.65 -3.56 24.02
N GLN A 220 12.82 -2.52 24.15
CA GLN A 220 11.47 -2.60 24.74
C GLN A 220 10.38 -2.07 23.82
N CYS A 221 10.69 -1.81 22.54
CA CYS A 221 9.75 -1.30 21.55
C CYS A 221 9.17 0.07 21.91
N LYS A 222 10.01 0.94 22.47
CA LYS A 222 9.60 2.27 22.95
C LYS A 222 10.13 3.40 22.08
N ASP A 223 11.23 3.20 21.36
CA ASP A 223 11.77 4.18 20.40
C ASP A 223 11.22 3.83 19.02
N VAL A 224 10.12 4.50 18.66
CA VAL A 224 9.38 4.21 17.44
C VAL A 224 9.13 5.47 16.64
N PHE A 225 9.41 5.38 15.34
CA PHE A 225 8.91 6.30 14.33
C PHE A 225 7.99 5.55 13.39
N ALA A 226 6.82 6.12 13.09
CA ALA A 226 5.95 5.60 12.04
C ALA A 226 6.01 6.51 10.81
N TYR A 227 6.10 5.91 9.62
CA TYR A 227 6.07 6.61 8.34
C TYR A 227 4.76 6.30 7.63
N LEU A 228 4.04 7.35 7.24
CA LEU A 228 2.71 7.25 6.64
C LEU A 228 2.76 7.79 5.21
N ALA A 229 2.34 6.99 4.24
CA ALA A 229 2.31 7.39 2.84
C ALA A 229 0.97 8.01 2.46
N ASP A 230 1.00 9.19 1.84
CA ASP A 230 -0.16 9.95 1.41
C ASP A 230 -0.06 10.27 -0.09
N PRO A 231 -0.41 9.30 -0.95
CA PRO A 231 -0.21 9.41 -2.39
C PRO A 231 -1.00 10.56 -3.03
N THR A 232 -2.24 10.81 -2.60
CA THR A 232 -3.14 11.76 -3.26
C THR A 232 -2.69 13.20 -3.06
N SER A 233 -2.14 13.50 -1.89
CA SER A 233 -1.57 14.82 -1.58
C SER A 233 -0.05 14.89 -1.81
N LYS A 234 0.56 13.78 -2.26
CA LYS A 234 1.98 13.61 -2.64
C LYS A 234 2.94 13.86 -1.48
N ALA A 235 2.70 13.21 -0.35
CA ALA A 235 3.50 13.40 0.85
C ALA A 235 3.82 12.11 1.59
N ILE A 236 4.80 12.21 2.48
CA ILE A 236 5.04 11.25 3.56
C ILE A 236 4.89 12.02 4.87
N VAL A 237 4.25 11.42 5.86
CA VAL A 237 4.22 11.95 7.23
C VAL A 237 5.08 11.09 8.12
N VAL A 238 5.94 11.74 8.90
CA VAL A 238 6.67 11.09 9.99
C VAL A 238 5.89 11.34 11.27
N TYR A 239 5.67 10.28 12.03
CA TYR A 239 5.10 10.32 13.37
C TYR A 239 6.16 9.85 14.38
N ASP A 240 6.62 10.77 15.22
CA ASP A 240 7.44 10.48 16.40
C ASP A 240 6.52 10.04 17.53
N VAL A 241 6.55 8.74 17.82
CA VAL A 241 5.66 8.12 18.81
C VAL A 241 6.01 8.58 20.23
N VAL A 242 7.30 8.77 20.52
CA VAL A 242 7.74 9.22 21.85
C VAL A 242 7.40 10.70 22.05
N GLY A 243 7.68 11.51 21.04
CA GLY A 243 7.38 12.94 21.04
C GLY A 243 5.90 13.28 20.88
N GLN A 244 5.04 12.29 20.55
CA GLN A 244 3.61 12.47 20.26
C GLN A 244 3.35 13.58 19.23
N SER A 245 4.23 13.67 18.23
CA SER A 245 4.21 14.75 17.25
C SER A 245 4.45 14.21 15.85
N SER A 246 3.92 14.89 14.85
CA SER A 246 4.09 14.51 13.45
C SER A 246 4.41 15.72 12.59
N TRP A 247 5.14 15.48 11.52
CA TRP A 247 5.42 16.49 10.49
C TRP A 247 5.32 15.87 9.12
N ARG A 248 5.01 16.74 8.17
CA ARG A 248 4.67 16.40 6.81
C ARG A 248 5.83 16.73 5.87
N ILE A 249 6.21 15.77 5.05
CA ILE A 249 7.22 15.88 4.02
C ILE A 249 6.55 15.95 2.66
N GLU A 250 6.60 17.12 2.04
CA GLU A 250 6.31 17.34 0.63
C GLU A 250 7.60 17.72 -0.07
N ASN A 251 7.96 17.02 -1.14
CA ASN A 251 9.18 17.26 -1.88
C ASN A 251 9.00 16.88 -3.36
N LYS A 252 9.83 17.37 -4.28
CA LYS A 252 9.76 16.94 -5.68
C LYS A 252 9.87 15.42 -5.86
N PHE A 253 10.55 14.73 -4.94
CA PHE A 253 10.71 13.28 -4.96
C PHE A 253 9.49 12.51 -4.43
N THR A 254 8.53 13.17 -3.78
CA THR A 254 7.24 12.55 -3.41
C THR A 254 6.21 12.65 -4.52
N TYR A 255 6.51 13.32 -5.64
CA TYR A 255 5.55 13.48 -6.73
C TYR A 255 5.59 12.27 -7.69
N PRO A 256 4.42 11.88 -8.23
CA PRO A 256 4.35 10.90 -9.31
C PRO A 256 4.94 11.47 -10.61
N ASP A 257 5.29 10.58 -11.52
CA ASP A 257 5.69 10.88 -12.89
C ASP A 257 4.52 10.56 -13.83
N ALA A 258 4.04 11.56 -14.57
CA ALA A 258 2.91 11.42 -15.47
C ALA A 258 3.12 10.36 -16.57
N ARG A 259 4.38 10.03 -16.91
CA ARG A 259 4.72 8.95 -17.85
C ARG A 259 4.32 7.57 -17.34
N PHE A 260 4.11 7.44 -16.03
CA PHE A 260 3.76 6.21 -15.32
C PHE A 260 2.36 6.29 -14.69
N GLY A 261 1.49 7.19 -15.18
CA GLY A 261 0.11 7.33 -14.71
C GLY A 261 -0.83 6.23 -15.23
N THR A 262 -0.55 5.69 -16.42
CA THR A 262 -1.24 4.52 -16.96
C THR A 262 -0.63 3.25 -16.37
N HIS A 263 -1.43 2.49 -15.63
CA HIS A 263 -1.06 1.19 -15.06
C HIS A 263 -1.64 0.10 -15.93
N SER A 264 -0.77 -0.70 -16.56
CA SER A 264 -1.17 -1.81 -17.42
C SER A 264 -0.83 -3.14 -16.75
N VAL A 265 -1.83 -4.00 -16.61
CA VAL A 265 -1.69 -5.31 -15.97
C VAL A 265 -2.53 -6.31 -16.76
N ALA A 266 -1.91 -7.42 -17.18
CA ALA A 266 -2.57 -8.55 -17.82
C ALA A 266 -3.51 -8.16 -19.00
N GLY A 267 -3.11 -7.16 -19.79
CA GLY A 267 -3.84 -6.70 -20.97
C GLY A 267 -4.93 -5.65 -20.71
N GLU A 268 -5.16 -5.27 -19.45
CA GLU A 268 -6.09 -4.20 -19.07
C GLU A 268 -5.32 -3.01 -18.53
N SER A 269 -5.92 -1.82 -18.53
CA SER A 269 -5.25 -0.60 -18.07
C SER A 269 -6.20 0.35 -17.36
N PHE A 270 -5.66 1.07 -16.39
CA PHE A 270 -6.36 2.08 -15.62
C PHE A 270 -5.44 3.26 -15.31
N GLU A 271 -6.02 4.41 -14.99
CA GLU A 271 -5.29 5.64 -14.72
C GLU A 271 -5.27 5.93 -13.22
N LEU A 272 -4.07 6.08 -12.66
CA LEU A 272 -3.86 6.64 -11.33
C LEU A 272 -2.60 7.50 -11.39
N LEU A 273 -2.63 8.66 -10.73
CA LEU A 273 -1.46 9.52 -10.60
C LEU A 273 -1.11 9.70 -9.13
N ASP A 274 -0.84 8.56 -8.50
CA ASP A 274 -0.64 8.45 -7.06
C ASP A 274 0.84 8.62 -6.69
N GLY A 275 1.07 9.46 -5.68
CA GLY A 275 2.36 9.73 -5.04
C GLY A 275 2.88 8.57 -4.18
N PRO A 276 3.59 8.82 -3.07
CA PRO A 276 4.29 7.80 -2.29
C PRO A 276 3.33 6.71 -1.85
N LEU A 277 3.71 5.45 -2.04
CA LEU A 277 2.89 4.31 -1.66
C LEU A 277 3.71 3.27 -0.90
N ALA A 278 4.82 2.81 -1.47
CA ALA A 278 5.67 1.81 -0.85
C ALA A 278 6.66 2.47 0.12
N LEU A 279 6.78 1.91 1.33
CA LEU A 279 7.68 2.37 2.38
C LEU A 279 8.40 1.16 2.96
N ALA A 280 9.72 1.25 3.11
CA ALA A 280 10.51 0.31 3.87
C ALA A 280 11.72 1.02 4.46
N VAL A 281 12.28 0.46 5.53
CA VAL A 281 13.47 1.01 6.17
C VAL A 281 14.63 0.05 6.02
N THR A 282 15.85 0.59 5.85
CA THR A 282 17.07 -0.21 5.95
C THR A 282 17.12 -0.95 7.30
N PRO A 283 17.15 -2.30 7.30
CA PRO A 283 17.15 -3.09 8.52
C PRO A 283 18.30 -2.73 9.47
N LEU A 284 18.04 -2.88 10.76
CA LEU A 284 19.08 -2.78 11.80
C LEU A 284 20.14 -3.88 11.61
N GLY A 285 21.38 -3.57 12.00
CA GLY A 285 22.47 -4.56 12.02
C GLY A 285 23.14 -4.85 10.67
N LEU A 286 22.75 -4.18 9.58
CA LEU A 286 23.40 -4.36 8.26
C LEU A 286 24.72 -3.61 8.08
N GLY A 287 25.12 -2.76 9.03
CA GLY A 287 26.31 -1.89 8.89
C GLY A 287 26.14 -0.78 7.85
N LEU A 288 24.92 -0.55 7.35
CA LEU A 288 24.58 0.53 6.43
C LEU A 288 23.98 1.71 7.19
N ARG A 289 24.14 2.93 6.65
CA ARG A 289 23.35 4.08 7.11
C ARG A 289 21.87 3.78 6.86
N ARG A 290 21.03 4.02 7.86
CA ARG A 290 19.60 3.72 7.75
C ARG A 290 18.87 4.77 6.93
N HIS A 291 18.11 4.32 5.95
CA HIS A 291 17.27 5.16 5.11
C HIS A 291 15.82 4.69 5.17
N LEU A 292 14.90 5.62 4.96
CA LEU A 292 13.60 5.28 4.40
C LEU A 292 13.80 5.08 2.89
N ILE A 293 13.50 3.87 2.40
CA ILE A 293 13.46 3.51 0.99
C ILE A 293 12.00 3.51 0.55
N PHE A 294 11.67 4.30 -0.46
CA PHE A 294 10.29 4.54 -0.87
C PHE A 294 10.18 4.82 -2.37
N HIS A 295 8.96 4.70 -2.88
CA HIS A 295 8.61 5.19 -4.21
C HIS A 295 7.13 5.60 -4.27
N ALA A 296 6.82 6.44 -5.25
CA ALA A 296 5.46 6.71 -5.66
C ALA A 296 4.92 5.57 -6.52
N LEU A 297 3.61 5.27 -6.40
CA LEU A 297 2.95 4.23 -7.20
C LEU A 297 3.13 4.50 -8.70
N SER A 298 2.87 5.75 -9.10
CA SER A 298 2.97 6.19 -10.49
C SER A 298 4.38 6.73 -10.77
N ASN A 299 5.39 5.89 -10.63
CA ASN A 299 6.80 6.24 -10.84
C ASN A 299 7.66 4.98 -11.11
N GLU A 300 8.82 5.16 -11.72
CA GLU A 300 9.85 4.13 -11.92
C GLU A 300 11.02 4.23 -10.93
N LEU A 301 11.14 5.34 -10.21
CA LEU A 301 12.30 5.58 -9.36
C LEU A 301 12.20 4.81 -8.05
N GLU A 302 13.32 4.23 -7.61
CA GLU A 302 13.54 3.90 -6.20
C GLU A 302 14.31 5.04 -5.54
N LEU A 303 13.80 5.50 -4.41
CA LEU A 303 14.30 6.67 -3.71
C LEU A 303 14.67 6.30 -2.27
N ALA A 304 15.66 7.01 -1.73
CA ALA A 304 16.05 6.89 -0.33
C ALA A 304 16.24 8.26 0.30
N ILE A 305 15.96 8.37 1.60
CA ILE A 305 16.35 9.51 2.43
C ILE A 305 16.87 9.01 3.79
N PRO A 306 17.99 9.53 4.30
CA PRO A 306 18.52 9.09 5.59
C PRO A 306 17.55 9.37 6.74
N LEU A 307 17.38 8.40 7.64
CA LEU A 307 16.45 8.53 8.76
C LEU A 307 16.87 9.63 9.76
N ASP A 308 18.16 9.88 9.93
CA ASP A 308 18.66 10.95 10.80
C ASP A 308 18.31 12.36 10.27
N ILE A 309 18.09 12.48 8.95
CA ILE A 309 17.58 13.71 8.32
C ILE A 309 16.05 13.73 8.36
N LEU A 310 15.42 12.62 7.96
CA LEU A 310 13.97 12.49 7.89
C LEU A 310 13.29 12.71 9.25
N ASN A 311 13.89 12.15 10.30
CA ASN A 311 13.31 12.10 11.63
C ASN A 311 13.55 13.39 12.44
N ASN A 312 14.29 14.35 11.90
CA ASN A 312 14.47 15.66 12.52
C ASN A 312 13.47 16.67 11.95
N ALA A 313 12.41 16.96 12.71
CA ALA A 313 11.34 17.88 12.35
C ALA A 313 11.85 19.27 11.89
N THR A 314 12.97 19.76 12.44
CA THR A 314 13.51 21.10 12.11
C THR A 314 13.97 21.21 10.66
N ASN A 315 14.29 20.09 10.00
CA ASN A 315 14.69 20.06 8.60
C ASN A 315 13.54 20.43 7.65
N TRP A 316 12.29 20.31 8.10
CA TRP A 316 11.08 20.42 7.27
C TRP A 316 10.39 21.79 7.31
N GLN A 317 11.04 22.78 7.92
CA GLN A 317 10.48 24.14 8.10
C GLN A 317 10.44 24.98 6.81
N LYS A 318 11.20 24.62 5.76
CA LYS A 318 11.26 25.35 4.48
C LYS A 318 10.25 24.82 3.44
N GLY A 319 9.32 23.95 3.87
CA GLY A 319 8.31 23.36 3.00
C GLY A 319 8.93 22.55 1.86
N PHE A 320 8.45 22.76 0.63
CA PHE A 320 8.85 21.98 -0.55
C PHE A 320 10.36 21.96 -0.85
N SER A 321 11.10 22.99 -0.40
CA SER A 321 12.55 23.11 -0.62
C SER A 321 13.40 22.47 0.48
N SER A 322 12.78 21.86 1.50
CA SER A 322 13.49 21.20 2.60
C SER A 322 14.28 19.98 2.13
N SER A 323 15.53 19.87 2.59
CA SER A 323 16.42 18.71 2.45
C SER A 323 16.52 18.11 1.03
N LEU A 324 16.42 18.95 -0.01
CA LEU A 324 16.39 18.50 -1.41
C LEU A 324 17.62 17.69 -1.82
N SER A 325 18.79 18.01 -1.26
CA SER A 325 20.06 17.32 -1.55
C SER A 325 20.21 15.99 -0.83
N ASP A 326 19.38 15.72 0.18
CA ASP A 326 19.48 14.52 1.03
C ASP A 326 18.69 13.33 0.47
N PHE A 327 17.79 13.58 -0.49
CA PHE A 327 17.13 12.53 -1.24
C PHE A 327 18.07 11.92 -2.27
N VAL A 328 18.16 10.59 -2.27
CA VAL A 328 19.02 9.81 -3.14
C VAL A 328 18.13 9.04 -4.11
N THR A 329 18.42 9.16 -5.41
CA THR A 329 17.86 8.23 -6.41
C THR A 329 18.72 6.98 -6.42
N LEU A 330 18.15 5.86 -5.97
CA LEU A 330 18.84 4.58 -5.95
C LEU A 330 18.98 4.03 -7.36
N GLY A 331 17.89 4.07 -8.13
CA GLY A 331 17.86 3.60 -9.52
C GLY A 331 16.47 3.71 -10.15
N ARG A 332 16.32 3.09 -11.32
CA ARG A 332 15.07 3.06 -12.11
C ARG A 332 14.66 1.62 -12.35
N ARG A 333 13.44 1.28 -11.95
CA ARG A 333 12.77 0.02 -12.31
C ARG A 333 12.46 -0.03 -13.79
N GLY A 334 12.01 1.08 -14.38
CA GLY A 334 11.42 1.10 -15.74
C GLY A 334 9.96 0.63 -15.79
N VAL A 335 9.37 0.30 -14.63
CA VAL A 335 7.97 -0.11 -14.46
C VAL A 335 7.46 0.30 -13.07
N GLN A 336 6.15 0.44 -12.92
CA GLN A 336 5.50 0.67 -11.64
C GLN A 336 5.58 -0.57 -10.74
N CYS A 337 5.56 -0.31 -9.44
CA CYS A 337 5.48 -1.28 -8.36
C CYS A 337 4.44 -0.80 -7.37
N ALA A 338 3.53 -1.67 -6.95
CA ALA A 338 2.52 -1.27 -5.97
C ALA A 338 3.14 -1.13 -4.59
N THR A 339 3.73 -2.19 -4.05
CA THR A 339 4.35 -2.16 -2.73
C THR A 339 5.62 -3.00 -2.69
N HIS A 340 6.47 -2.73 -1.69
CA HIS A 340 7.70 -3.46 -1.44
C HIS A 340 7.88 -3.84 0.03
N ALA A 341 8.83 -4.75 0.28
CA ALA A 341 9.34 -5.06 1.61
C ALA A 341 10.85 -5.35 1.56
N ILE A 342 11.54 -5.21 2.69
CA ILE A 342 12.99 -5.49 2.79
C ILE A 342 13.24 -6.49 3.92
N SER A 343 13.90 -7.60 3.61
CA SER A 343 14.25 -8.64 4.59
C SER A 343 15.32 -8.16 5.54
N ARG A 344 15.50 -8.83 6.69
CA ARG A 344 16.54 -8.45 7.66
C ARG A 344 17.94 -8.53 7.09
N GLN A 345 18.18 -9.36 6.06
CA GLN A 345 19.48 -9.48 5.40
C GLN A 345 19.68 -8.44 4.28
N GLY A 346 18.70 -7.56 4.05
CA GLY A 346 18.80 -6.48 3.08
C GLY A 346 18.32 -6.86 1.67
N PHE A 347 17.49 -7.88 1.53
CA PHE A 347 16.85 -8.19 0.24
C PHE A 347 15.53 -7.45 0.11
N TRP A 348 15.45 -6.58 -0.87
CA TRP A 348 14.25 -5.84 -1.27
C TRP A 348 13.41 -6.68 -2.24
N PHE A 349 12.10 -6.70 -2.04
CA PHE A 349 11.13 -7.44 -2.85
C PHE A 349 10.01 -6.50 -3.28
N CYS A 350 9.58 -6.63 -4.53
CA CYS A 350 8.52 -5.79 -5.11
C CYS A 350 7.78 -6.54 -6.22
N GLY A 351 6.47 -6.32 -6.29
CA GLY A 351 5.61 -6.84 -7.37
C GLY A 351 5.58 -5.89 -8.56
N PHE A 352 6.21 -6.28 -9.67
CA PHE A 352 6.20 -5.50 -10.90
C PHE A 352 4.90 -5.74 -11.66
N LEU A 353 4.39 -4.69 -12.30
CA LEU A 353 3.21 -4.78 -13.16
C LEU A 353 3.54 -5.38 -14.55
N GLU A 354 4.78 -5.23 -15.01
CA GLU A 354 5.25 -5.76 -16.30
C GLU A 354 6.79 -5.96 -16.29
N PRO A 355 7.31 -7.16 -16.58
CA PRO A 355 6.55 -8.42 -16.62
C PRO A 355 5.97 -8.75 -15.24
N ILE A 356 4.78 -9.34 -15.22
CA ILE A 356 4.03 -9.59 -13.98
C ILE A 356 4.76 -10.61 -13.10
N GLY A 357 5.25 -10.15 -11.95
CA GLY A 357 5.96 -11.01 -11.01
C GLY A 357 6.63 -10.30 -9.84
N ILE A 358 7.28 -11.10 -9.00
CA ILE A 358 8.09 -10.65 -7.87
C ILE A 358 9.55 -10.51 -8.31
N PHE A 359 10.12 -9.35 -8.01
CA PHE A 359 11.51 -9.01 -8.27
C PHE A 359 12.26 -8.78 -6.96
N GLY A 360 13.55 -9.14 -6.97
CA GLY A 360 14.45 -9.06 -5.83
C GLY A 360 15.65 -8.17 -6.11
N TRP A 361 16.14 -7.47 -5.09
CA TRP A 361 17.37 -6.69 -5.14
C TRP A 361 18.09 -6.71 -3.78
N ASP A 362 19.41 -6.89 -3.79
CA ASP A 362 20.24 -6.74 -2.59
C ASP A 362 20.60 -5.25 -2.40
N ILE A 363 20.07 -4.60 -1.36
CA ILE A 363 20.25 -3.16 -1.13
C ILE A 363 21.71 -2.75 -0.86
N ARG A 364 22.61 -3.72 -0.66
CA ARG A 364 24.07 -3.49 -0.51
C ARG A 364 24.76 -3.31 -1.86
N ARG A 365 24.07 -3.60 -2.97
CA ARG A 365 24.58 -3.45 -4.34
C ARG A 365 23.89 -2.28 -5.02
N PRO A 366 24.51 -1.63 -6.02
CA PRO A 366 23.85 -0.59 -6.81
C PRO A 366 22.51 -1.07 -7.40
N TYR A 367 21.53 -0.18 -7.46
CA TYR A 367 20.25 -0.49 -8.08
C TYR A 367 20.37 -0.34 -9.60
N ASP A 368 20.63 -1.45 -10.28
CA ASP A 368 20.71 -1.52 -11.73
C ASP A 368 20.16 -2.86 -12.24
N ARG A 369 20.03 -2.97 -13.57
CA ARG A 369 19.45 -4.15 -14.22
C ARG A 369 20.20 -5.45 -13.95
N GLY A 370 21.50 -5.40 -13.66
CA GLY A 370 22.28 -6.60 -13.36
C GLY A 370 22.07 -7.09 -11.92
N ASN A 371 21.64 -6.21 -11.02
CA ASN A 371 21.43 -6.50 -9.60
C ASN A 371 19.96 -6.72 -9.22
N VAL A 372 19.00 -6.29 -10.06
CA VAL A 372 17.56 -6.59 -9.90
C VAL A 372 17.24 -7.88 -10.63
N GLN A 373 16.73 -8.88 -9.92
CA GLN A 373 16.51 -10.22 -10.45
C GLN A 373 15.02 -10.61 -10.43
N PRO A 374 14.50 -11.26 -11.49
CA PRO A 374 13.19 -11.87 -11.44
C PRO A 374 13.23 -13.07 -10.47
N LEU A 375 12.35 -13.08 -9.49
CA LEU A 375 12.28 -14.16 -8.51
C LEU A 375 11.15 -15.13 -8.80
N ALA A 376 9.96 -14.61 -9.11
CA ALA A 376 8.80 -15.39 -9.51
C ALA A 376 7.99 -14.63 -10.56
N LEU A 377 7.61 -15.30 -11.65
CA LEU A 377 6.85 -14.71 -12.75
C LEU A 377 5.58 -15.52 -12.91
N ASN A 378 4.43 -14.86 -12.77
CA ASN A 378 3.15 -15.53 -12.94
C ASN A 378 2.04 -14.51 -13.28
N PRO A 379 1.70 -14.34 -14.56
CA PRO A 379 0.68 -13.38 -14.99
C PRO A 379 -0.75 -13.78 -14.60
N VAL A 380 -0.95 -14.97 -14.02
CA VAL A 380 -2.26 -15.44 -13.54
C VAL A 380 -2.43 -15.16 -12.05
N THR A 381 -1.44 -15.50 -11.23
CA THR A 381 -1.55 -15.43 -9.77
C THR A 381 -1.00 -14.17 -9.14
N LEU A 382 -0.13 -13.41 -9.83
CA LEU A 382 0.58 -12.23 -9.31
C LEU A 382 0.17 -10.92 -9.99
N GLN A 383 -1.04 -10.83 -10.58
CA GLN A 383 -1.46 -9.71 -11.42
C GLN A 383 -1.23 -8.34 -10.80
N PHE A 384 -1.84 -8.06 -9.65
CA PHE A 384 -1.60 -6.84 -8.90
C PHE A 384 -1.27 -7.18 -7.45
N VAL A 385 0.02 -7.21 -7.11
CA VAL A 385 0.51 -7.50 -5.76
C VAL A 385 0.38 -6.25 -4.90
N SER A 386 -0.79 -6.04 -4.32
CA SER A 386 -1.12 -4.88 -3.51
C SER A 386 -0.49 -4.93 -2.11
N GLY A 387 -0.19 -6.12 -1.57
CA GLY A 387 0.35 -6.32 -0.23
C GLY A 387 1.62 -7.18 -0.25
N ILE A 388 2.69 -6.75 0.42
CA ILE A 388 3.90 -7.53 0.63
C ILE A 388 4.38 -7.32 2.07
N LYS A 389 4.58 -8.41 2.81
CA LYS A 389 5.20 -8.42 4.14
C LYS A 389 6.31 -9.43 4.22
N ILE A 390 7.26 -9.17 5.11
CA ILE A 390 8.26 -10.14 5.51
C ILE A 390 8.05 -10.44 6.98
N VAL A 391 7.72 -11.69 7.28
CA VAL A 391 7.35 -12.13 8.63
C VAL A 391 8.38 -13.15 9.09
N ARG A 392 8.87 -12.98 10.31
CA ARG A 392 9.81 -13.92 10.90
C ARG A 392 9.05 -15.01 11.65
N ARG A 393 9.23 -16.26 11.27
CA ARG A 393 8.72 -17.41 12.00
C ARG A 393 9.41 -17.56 13.36
N PRO A 394 8.68 -17.63 14.48
CA PRO A 394 9.30 -17.85 15.79
C PRO A 394 9.95 -19.23 15.94
N ALA A 395 9.45 -20.25 15.24
CA ALA A 395 9.86 -21.64 15.41
C ALA A 395 11.32 -21.89 14.99
N ASP A 396 11.78 -21.27 13.91
CA ASP A 396 13.11 -21.48 13.31
C ASP A 396 13.86 -20.15 13.06
N GLY A 397 13.18 -19.01 13.22
CA GLY A 397 13.76 -17.69 12.97
C GLY A 397 13.91 -17.33 11.49
N GLN A 398 13.41 -18.16 10.57
CA GLN A 398 13.41 -17.91 9.13
C GLN A 398 12.41 -16.80 8.76
N GLU A 399 12.64 -16.16 7.62
CA GLU A 399 11.78 -15.10 7.09
C GLU A 399 10.93 -15.63 5.94
N GLU A 400 9.64 -15.32 6.00
CA GLU A 400 8.65 -15.65 4.98
C GLU A 400 8.23 -14.36 4.27
N LEU A 401 8.13 -14.43 2.94
CA LEU A 401 7.49 -13.42 2.12
C LEU A 401 6.00 -13.75 2.01
N TRP A 402 5.15 -12.85 2.48
CA TRP A 402 3.70 -12.93 2.37
C TRP A 402 3.21 -11.91 1.35
N LEU A 403 2.33 -12.35 0.46
CA LEU A 403 1.83 -11.56 -0.66
C LEU A 403 0.30 -11.55 -0.64
N LEU A 404 -0.28 -10.39 -0.90
CA LEU A 404 -1.67 -10.29 -1.34
C LEU A 404 -1.67 -9.85 -2.80
N SER A 405 -2.21 -10.70 -3.67
CA SER A 405 -2.48 -10.35 -5.07
C SER A 405 -3.99 -10.24 -5.28
N ASP A 406 -4.40 -9.10 -5.79
CA ASP A 406 -5.75 -8.86 -6.28
C ASP A 406 -5.73 -8.71 -7.82
N ARG A 407 -6.86 -8.26 -8.37
CA ARG A 407 -7.04 -7.95 -9.80
C ARG A 407 -7.55 -6.52 -9.97
N LEU A 408 -6.86 -5.57 -9.34
CA LEU A 408 -7.25 -4.17 -9.30
C LEU A 408 -7.61 -3.60 -10.68
N GLN A 409 -6.85 -3.95 -11.72
CA GLN A 409 -7.12 -3.52 -13.09
C GLN A 409 -8.52 -3.92 -13.59
N LYS A 410 -9.00 -5.12 -13.25
CA LYS A 410 -10.33 -5.61 -13.64
C LYS A 410 -11.44 -4.86 -12.89
N ILE A 411 -11.17 -4.53 -11.65
CA ILE A 411 -12.09 -3.76 -10.81
C ILE A 411 -12.25 -2.35 -11.39
N PHE A 412 -11.15 -1.65 -11.68
CA PHE A 412 -11.19 -0.31 -12.27
C PHE A 412 -11.79 -0.31 -13.68
N ALA A 413 -11.59 -1.38 -14.45
CA ALA A 413 -12.20 -1.54 -15.78
C ALA A 413 -13.67 -1.99 -15.73
N GLY A 414 -14.19 -2.44 -14.58
CA GLY A 414 -15.54 -3.00 -14.46
C GLY A 414 -15.72 -4.36 -15.15
N THR A 415 -14.65 -5.13 -15.30
CA THR A 415 -14.56 -6.40 -16.05
C THR A 415 -14.34 -7.62 -15.15
N ILE A 416 -14.37 -7.43 -13.83
CA ILE A 416 -14.17 -8.51 -12.85
C ILE A 416 -15.28 -9.57 -12.97
N ASP A 417 -14.89 -10.85 -12.96
CA ASP A 417 -15.80 -11.99 -12.94
C ASP A 417 -15.73 -12.68 -11.57
N TYR A 418 -16.81 -12.61 -10.79
CA TYR A 418 -16.90 -13.28 -9.49
C TYR A 418 -17.19 -14.80 -9.61
N GLY A 419 -17.25 -15.35 -10.83
CA GLY A 419 -17.25 -16.78 -11.10
C GLY A 419 -15.87 -17.44 -10.92
N GLU A 420 -14.79 -16.66 -10.96
CA GLU A 420 -13.39 -17.10 -10.85
C GLU A 420 -12.66 -16.54 -9.61
N ILE A 421 -11.44 -17.03 -9.35
CA ILE A 421 -10.62 -16.58 -8.22
C ILE A 421 -9.97 -15.23 -8.52
N ASN A 422 -10.34 -14.22 -7.74
CA ASN A 422 -9.89 -12.83 -7.90
C ASN A 422 -8.84 -12.39 -6.87
N TYR A 423 -8.87 -12.95 -5.66
CA TYR A 423 -7.96 -12.55 -4.60
C TYR A 423 -7.16 -13.75 -4.10
N ARG A 424 -5.86 -13.57 -3.90
CA ARG A 424 -4.94 -14.62 -3.43
C ARG A 424 -4.03 -14.09 -2.35
N VAL A 425 -3.89 -14.87 -1.28
CA VAL A 425 -2.79 -14.74 -0.33
C VAL A 425 -1.80 -15.85 -0.60
N MET A 426 -0.54 -15.47 -0.81
CA MET A 426 0.54 -16.41 -1.12
C MET A 426 1.69 -16.24 -0.14
N ARG A 427 2.49 -17.30 0.00
CA ARG A 427 3.66 -17.37 0.88
C ARG A 427 4.84 -18.00 0.14
N CYS A 428 6.05 -17.57 0.50
CA CYS A 428 7.28 -18.31 0.21
C CYS A 428 8.34 -18.05 1.29
N ASP A 429 9.17 -19.02 1.60
CA ASP A 429 10.38 -18.76 2.38
C ASP A 429 11.33 -17.85 1.59
N VAL A 430 11.83 -16.79 2.23
CA VAL A 430 12.69 -15.79 1.58
C VAL A 430 13.93 -16.45 0.99
N GLU A 431 14.54 -17.38 1.74
CA GLU A 431 15.73 -18.10 1.28
C GLU A 431 15.42 -18.99 0.08
N ASP A 432 14.28 -19.69 0.08
CA ASP A 432 13.85 -20.54 -1.03
C ASP A 432 13.61 -19.72 -2.30
N LEU A 433 12.92 -18.59 -2.16
CA LEU A 433 12.66 -17.70 -3.28
C LEU A 433 13.95 -17.18 -3.93
N LEU A 434 14.93 -16.77 -3.10
CA LEU A 434 16.23 -16.26 -3.55
C LEU A 434 17.10 -17.36 -4.17
N GLN A 435 17.05 -18.59 -3.67
CA GLN A 435 17.78 -19.74 -4.21
C GLN A 435 17.06 -20.41 -5.40
N GLY A 436 15.83 -19.99 -5.70
CA GLY A 436 15.00 -20.59 -6.75
C GLY A 436 14.50 -21.99 -6.40
N ARG A 437 14.36 -22.30 -5.11
CA ARG A 437 13.74 -23.53 -4.62
C ARG A 437 12.21 -23.42 -4.66
N VAL A 438 11.53 -24.55 -4.52
CA VAL A 438 10.07 -24.61 -4.45
C VAL A 438 9.60 -23.92 -3.17
N CYS A 439 8.63 -23.01 -3.27
CA CYS A 439 7.98 -22.42 -2.11
C CYS A 439 7.02 -23.44 -1.49
N PHE A 440 7.23 -23.77 -0.22
CA PHE A 440 6.32 -24.61 0.57
C PHE A 440 5.40 -23.81 1.47
#